data_AF-A0A933D4B7-F1
#
_entry.id   AF-A0A933D4B7-F1
#
_cell.length_a   1.000
_cell.length_b   1.000
_cell.length_c   1.000
_cell.angle_alpha   90.00
_cell.angle_beta   90.00
_cell.angle_gamma   90.00
#
_symmetry.space_group_name_H-M   'P 1'
#
loop_
_entity.id
_entity.type
_entity.pdbx_description
1 polymer ?
#
loop_
_entity_poly.entity_id
_entity_poly.type
_entity_poly.pdbx_seq_one_letter_code
_entity_poly.pdbx_strand_id
1 'polypeptide(L)'
;MKTKLKFPVAKERSIFFPKEASCPVCRTEKVLEPHSMAIVNLSAVLMTNRKTRAGSMSDDLEGFLRLIWHGAHNGGTGPDAGTEGSLDIVEDARGGQADLYFCSTGCLRQFLNECVDELERRIEKVRKRTSLRADTR
;
A
#
# COMPACT_ATOMS: atom_id res chain seq x y z
N MET A 1 -19.47 15.06 16.94
CA MET A 1 -19.13 13.70 17.39
C MET A 1 -17.93 13.21 16.57
N LYS A 2 -16.84 12.77 17.20
CA LYS A 2 -15.73 12.12 16.47
C LYS A 2 -16.21 10.73 16.06
N THR A 3 -16.36 10.50 14.76
CA THR A 3 -16.67 9.18 14.21
C THR A 3 -15.57 8.21 14.63
N LYS A 4 -15.92 7.14 15.34
CA LYS A 4 -14.97 6.09 15.70
C LYS A 4 -14.48 5.44 14.41
N LEU A 5 -13.18 5.54 14.12
CA LEU A 5 -12.56 4.88 12.98
C LEU A 5 -12.86 3.38 13.07
N LYS A 6 -13.49 2.82 12.04
CA LYS A 6 -13.64 1.37 11.89
C LYS A 6 -12.52 0.91 10.96
N PHE A 7 -11.58 0.15 11.49
CA PHE A 7 -10.51 -0.40 10.68
C PHE A 7 -11.10 -1.35 9.62
N PRO A 8 -10.79 -1.17 8.33
CA PRO A 8 -11.26 -2.07 7.30
C PRO A 8 -10.61 -3.43 7.55
N VAL A 9 -11.42 -4.48 7.48
CA VAL A 9 -10.91 -5.85 7.42
C VAL A 9 -11.32 -6.39 6.07
N ALA A 10 -10.36 -6.64 5.19
CA ALA A 10 -10.61 -7.30 3.92
C ALA A 10 -11.11 -8.72 4.20
N LYS A 11 -12.41 -8.97 3.99
CA LYS A 11 -13.08 -10.24 4.33
C LYS A 11 -13.55 -11.03 3.11
N GLU A 12 -13.22 -10.57 1.91
CA GLU A 12 -13.73 -11.17 0.67
C GLU A 12 -12.77 -12.20 0.07
N ARG A 13 -13.33 -13.23 -0.54
CA ARG A 13 -12.61 -14.27 -1.30
C ARG A 13 -12.51 -13.94 -2.78
N SER A 14 -12.37 -12.66 -3.11
CA SER A 14 -12.21 -12.24 -4.50
C SER A 14 -10.75 -12.37 -4.91
N ILE A 15 -10.53 -12.65 -6.20
CA ILE A 15 -9.20 -12.68 -6.81
C ILE A 15 -8.53 -11.30 -6.85
N PHE A 16 -9.30 -10.22 -6.69
CA PHE A 16 -8.81 -8.84 -6.59
C PHE A 16 -9.56 -8.09 -5.48
N PHE A 17 -8.82 -7.30 -4.68
CA PHE A 17 -9.38 -6.48 -3.61
C PHE A 17 -8.65 -5.13 -3.54
N PRO A 18 -9.33 -4.00 -3.25
CA PRO A 18 -10.77 -3.87 -2.97
C PRO A 18 -11.62 -3.84 -4.24
N LYS A 19 -12.89 -4.28 -4.14
CA LYS A 19 -13.89 -4.11 -5.21
C LYS A 19 -14.48 -2.70 -5.27
N GLU A 20 -14.55 -2.05 -4.11
CA GLU A 20 -15.00 -0.68 -3.97
C GLU A 20 -13.80 0.22 -3.72
N ALA A 21 -13.70 1.28 -4.53
CA ALA A 21 -12.61 2.25 -4.48
C ALA A 21 -12.84 3.30 -3.37
N SER A 22 -13.13 2.90 -2.13
CA SER A 22 -13.38 3.87 -1.05
C SER A 22 -12.20 3.96 -0.08
N CYS A 23 -11.81 5.18 0.28
CA CYS A 23 -10.79 5.38 1.32
C CYS A 23 -11.33 4.87 2.66
N PRO A 24 -10.65 3.94 3.35
CA PRO A 24 -11.14 3.44 4.64
C PRO A 24 -11.10 4.48 5.77
N VAL A 25 -10.36 5.58 5.59
CA VAL A 25 -10.21 6.65 6.59
C VAL A 25 -11.25 7.74 6.37
N CYS A 26 -11.25 8.39 5.20
CA CYS A 26 -12.13 9.54 4.91
C CYS A 26 -13.39 9.18 4.13
N ARG A 27 -13.52 7.94 3.64
CA ARG A 27 -14.64 7.43 2.83
C ARG A 27 -14.87 8.14 1.49
N THR A 28 -13.91 8.93 1.02
CA THR A 28 -13.93 9.43 -0.36
C THR A 28 -13.98 8.24 -1.31
N GLU A 29 -14.96 8.25 -2.22
CA GLU A 29 -15.12 7.25 -3.28
C GLU A 29 -14.10 7.48 -4.41
N LYS A 30 -13.91 6.48 -5.27
CA LYS A 30 -13.02 6.52 -6.45
C LYS A 30 -11.52 6.70 -6.12
N VAL A 31 -11.01 6.07 -5.07
CA VAL A 31 -9.56 5.86 -4.83
C VAL A 31 -9.04 4.74 -5.74
N LEU A 32 -9.20 4.93 -7.05
CA LEU A 32 -8.72 4.10 -8.15
C LEU A 32 -8.49 5.01 -9.37
N GLU A 33 -7.90 4.48 -10.44
CA GLU A 33 -7.88 5.18 -11.73
C GLU A 33 -9.27 5.73 -12.08
N PRO A 34 -9.39 6.98 -12.55
CA PRO A 34 -8.33 7.88 -13.05
C PRO A 34 -7.62 8.74 -11.99
N HIS A 35 -7.78 8.47 -10.70
CA HIS A 35 -7.21 9.29 -9.62
C HIS A 35 -5.90 8.71 -9.10
N SER A 36 -5.10 9.55 -8.45
CA SER A 36 -3.92 9.10 -7.70
C SER A 36 -4.32 8.51 -6.35
N MET A 37 -3.57 7.53 -5.88
CA MET A 37 -3.92 6.75 -4.71
C MET A 37 -2.70 6.21 -3.95
N ALA A 38 -2.85 6.10 -2.64
CA ALA A 38 -1.91 5.38 -1.79
C ALA A 38 -2.38 3.93 -1.61
N ILE A 39 -1.45 2.98 -1.73
CA ILE A 39 -1.70 1.54 -1.68
C ILE A 39 -0.79 0.92 -0.61
N VAL A 40 -1.38 0.11 0.27
CA VAL A 40 -0.64 -0.86 1.08
C VAL A 40 -0.74 -2.19 0.37
N ASN A 41 0.37 -2.67 -0.18
CA ASN A 41 0.44 -3.91 -0.94
C ASN A 41 1.18 -4.97 -0.10
N LEU A 42 0.60 -6.15 0.05
CA LEU A 42 1.11 -7.21 0.95
C LEU A 42 0.91 -8.60 0.36
N SER A 43 1.79 -9.52 0.72
CA SER A 43 1.74 -10.94 0.30
C SER A 43 0.63 -11.75 0.96
N ALA A 44 0.40 -12.94 0.39
CA ALA A 44 -0.56 -13.93 0.87
C ALA A 44 0.14 -15.16 1.45
N VAL A 45 -0.55 -15.85 2.36
CA VAL A 45 -0.15 -17.14 2.92
C VAL A 45 -0.90 -18.29 2.23
N LEU A 46 -0.22 -19.41 1.98
CA LEU A 46 -0.86 -20.63 1.50
C LEU A 46 -1.71 -21.25 2.62
N MET A 47 -3.02 -21.30 2.42
CA MET A 47 -3.94 -21.91 3.37
C MET A 47 -3.91 -23.45 3.26
N THR A 48 -3.38 -24.14 4.27
CA THR A 48 -3.35 -25.61 4.34
C THR A 48 -4.61 -26.21 4.92
N ASN A 49 -5.30 -25.49 5.83
CA ASN A 49 -6.60 -25.89 6.34
C ASN A 49 -7.51 -24.68 6.56
N ARG A 50 -8.53 -24.55 5.70
CA ARG A 50 -9.47 -23.42 5.75
C ARG A 50 -10.49 -23.52 6.88
N LYS A 51 -10.78 -24.71 7.42
CA LYS A 51 -11.71 -24.88 8.55
C LYS A 51 -11.09 -24.41 9.86
N THR A 52 -9.80 -24.67 10.05
CA THR A 52 -9.05 -24.25 11.24
C THR A 52 -8.33 -22.92 11.07
N ARG A 53 -8.36 -22.34 9.85
CA ARG A 53 -7.56 -21.15 9.47
C ARG A 53 -6.05 -21.35 9.65
N ALA A 54 -5.58 -22.58 9.48
CA ALA A 54 -4.16 -22.86 9.41
C ALA A 54 -3.62 -22.54 8.00
N GLY A 55 -2.54 -21.78 7.95
CA GLY A 55 -1.68 -21.64 6.78
C GLY A 55 -0.36 -22.35 7.01
N SER A 56 0.38 -22.60 5.94
CA SER A 56 1.79 -22.97 6.02
C SER A 56 2.63 -22.01 5.20
N MET A 57 3.91 -21.94 5.54
CA MET A 57 4.90 -21.39 4.62
C MET A 57 4.94 -22.25 3.35
N SER A 58 5.19 -21.62 2.22
CA SER A 58 5.45 -22.29 0.94
C SER A 58 6.65 -21.63 0.30
N ASP A 59 7.64 -22.42 -0.10
CA ASP A 59 8.82 -21.92 -0.79
C ASP A 59 8.50 -21.39 -2.20
N ASP A 60 7.30 -21.68 -2.70
CA ASP A 60 6.75 -21.13 -3.94
C ASP A 60 6.11 -19.73 -3.75
N LEU A 61 6.16 -19.19 -2.53
CA LEU A 61 5.64 -17.86 -2.19
C LEU A 61 6.75 -16.96 -1.65
N GLU A 62 6.86 -15.78 -2.24
CA GLU A 62 7.67 -14.68 -1.74
C GLU A 62 6.78 -13.68 -1.00
N GLY A 63 7.14 -13.43 0.25
CA GLY A 63 6.51 -12.47 1.13
C GLY A 63 7.02 -11.07 0.83
N PHE A 64 6.12 -10.13 0.63
CA PHE A 64 6.43 -8.72 0.49
C PHE A 64 5.46 -7.86 1.29
N LEU A 65 5.92 -6.65 1.60
CA LEU A 65 5.12 -5.56 2.14
C LEU A 65 5.66 -4.27 1.52
N ARG A 66 4.81 -3.55 0.81
CA ARG A 66 5.18 -2.34 0.07
C ARG A 66 4.13 -1.24 0.26
N LEU A 67 4.59 0.00 0.42
CA LEU A 67 3.75 1.18 0.24
C LEU A 67 3.95 1.73 -1.17
N ILE A 68 2.87 2.08 -1.86
CA ILE A 68 2.91 2.59 -3.22
C ILE A 68 2.08 3.87 -3.29
N TRP A 69 2.61 4.89 -3.93
CA TRP A 69 1.85 5.98 -4.52
C TRP A 69 1.74 5.74 -6.01
N HIS A 70 0.51 5.49 -6.44
CA HIS A 70 0.18 5.29 -7.84
C HIS A 70 -0.44 6.59 -8.36
N GLY A 71 0.28 7.29 -9.25
CA GLY A 71 -0.20 8.48 -9.93
C GLY A 71 -1.37 8.18 -10.86
N ALA A 72 -2.03 9.24 -11.36
CA ALA A 72 -3.11 9.06 -12.32
C ALA A 72 -2.57 8.57 -13.67
N HIS A 73 -3.18 7.52 -14.25
CA HIS A 73 -2.88 6.99 -15.59
C HIS A 73 -4.11 7.05 -16.52
N ASN A 74 -3.95 6.68 -17.80
CA ASN A 74 -5.04 6.48 -18.78
C ASN A 74 -5.98 7.70 -18.97
N GLY A 75 -5.41 8.91 -19.10
CA GLY A 75 -6.20 10.14 -19.25
C GLY A 75 -6.73 10.71 -17.94
N GLY A 76 -6.23 10.20 -16.80
CA GLY A 76 -6.57 10.74 -15.50
C GLY A 76 -6.07 12.17 -15.27
N THR A 77 -6.88 12.94 -14.55
CA THR A 77 -6.65 14.35 -14.27
C THR A 77 -6.18 14.53 -12.83
N GLY A 78 -5.11 15.29 -12.62
CA GLY A 78 -4.57 15.58 -11.30
C GLY A 78 -3.10 16.04 -11.33
N PRO A 79 -2.62 16.67 -10.25
CA PRO A 79 -1.25 17.18 -10.17
C PRO A 79 -0.18 16.08 -10.20
N ASP A 80 -0.57 14.83 -9.96
CA ASP A 80 0.32 13.67 -9.85
C ASP A 80 0.17 12.67 -11.02
N ALA A 81 -0.34 13.12 -12.17
CA ALA A 81 -0.41 12.28 -13.36
C ALA A 81 0.98 11.75 -13.75
N GLY A 82 1.10 10.43 -13.91
CA GLY A 82 2.36 9.74 -14.21
C GLY A 82 3.43 9.81 -13.10
N THR A 83 3.07 10.24 -11.88
CA THR A 83 3.99 10.23 -10.74
C THR A 83 3.85 8.92 -9.97
N GLU A 84 4.91 8.13 -9.92
CA GLU A 84 4.95 6.88 -9.16
C GLU A 84 6.01 6.96 -8.05
N GLY A 85 5.68 6.42 -6.88
CA GLY A 85 6.62 6.25 -5.77
C GLY A 85 6.32 4.96 -5.03
N SER A 86 7.36 4.28 -4.55
CA SER A 86 7.20 3.06 -3.76
C SER A 86 8.24 2.96 -2.66
N LEU A 87 7.89 2.26 -1.59
CA LEU A 87 8.77 1.89 -0.49
C LEU A 87 8.53 0.42 -0.15
N ASP A 88 9.54 -0.40 -0.38
CA ASP A 88 9.60 -1.77 0.11
C ASP A 88 9.94 -1.79 1.60
N ILE A 89 9.12 -2.50 2.37
CA ILE A 89 9.29 -2.72 3.81
C ILE A 89 9.76 -4.17 4.05
N VAL A 90 9.23 -5.11 3.26
CA VAL A 90 9.66 -6.51 3.20
C VAL A 90 9.78 -6.89 1.72
N GLU A 91 10.88 -7.55 1.36
CA GLU A 91 11.18 -8.05 0.02
C GLU A 91 11.73 -9.49 0.16
N ASP A 92 11.38 -10.36 -0.80
CA ASP A 92 11.88 -11.72 -0.95
C ASP A 92 11.82 -12.61 0.31
N ALA A 93 10.80 -12.43 1.17
CA ALA A 93 10.64 -13.27 2.36
C ALA A 93 10.11 -14.66 1.98
N ARG A 94 11.04 -15.61 1.83
CA ARG A 94 10.70 -17.01 1.53
C ARG A 94 9.66 -17.58 2.49
N GLY A 95 8.72 -18.34 1.97
CA GLY A 95 7.60 -18.87 2.75
C GLY A 95 6.35 -17.99 2.71
N GLY A 96 6.42 -16.80 2.13
CA GLY A 96 5.28 -15.88 1.96
C GLY A 96 4.92 -15.07 3.21
N GLN A 97 5.65 -15.22 4.31
CA GLN A 97 5.36 -14.56 5.59
C GLN A 97 6.62 -13.90 6.17
N ALA A 98 6.45 -12.71 6.74
CA ALA A 98 7.47 -12.02 7.51
C ALA A 98 6.86 -11.40 8.77
N ASP A 99 7.58 -11.50 9.88
CA ASP A 99 7.23 -10.86 11.14
C ASP A 99 8.25 -9.76 11.45
N LEU A 100 7.77 -8.53 11.67
CA LEU A 100 8.56 -7.42 12.17
C LEU A 100 8.30 -7.23 13.66
N TYR A 101 9.33 -7.43 14.48
CA TYR A 101 9.22 -7.35 15.94
C TYR A 101 9.58 -5.95 16.44
N PHE A 102 8.78 -5.42 17.36
CA PHE A 102 8.98 -4.10 17.98
C PHE A 102 8.91 -4.22 19.50
N CYS A 103 9.73 -3.45 20.22
CA CYS A 103 9.73 -3.48 21.69
C CYS A 103 8.50 -2.81 22.32
N SER A 104 7.77 -1.98 21.55
CA SER A 104 6.56 -1.31 22.01
C SER A 104 5.65 -0.91 20.84
N THR A 105 4.39 -0.63 21.15
CA THR A 105 3.44 -0.04 20.20
C THR A 105 3.82 1.39 19.80
N GLY A 106 4.61 2.09 20.62
CA GLY A 106 5.19 3.39 20.29
C GLY A 106 6.20 3.28 19.14
N CYS A 107 7.11 2.31 19.21
CA CYS A 107 8.09 2.04 18.15
C CYS A 107 7.42 1.57 16.86
N LEU A 108 6.40 0.69 16.95
CA LEU A 108 5.61 0.29 15.78
C LEU A 108 4.94 1.50 15.11
N ARG A 109 4.31 2.39 15.90
CA ARG A 109 3.70 3.61 15.36
C ARG A 109 4.73 4.51 14.68
N GLN A 110 5.86 4.75 15.34
CA GLN A 110 6.93 5.58 14.79
C GLN A 110 7.42 5.00 13.46
N PHE A 111 7.72 3.70 13.43
CA PHE A 111 8.14 3.01 12.22
C PHE A 111 7.14 3.17 11.07
N LEU A 112 5.86 2.93 11.31
CA LEU A 112 4.83 3.07 10.27
C LEU A 112 4.69 4.51 9.77
N ASN A 113 4.84 5.51 10.64
CA ASN A 113 4.85 6.92 10.24
C ASN A 113 6.07 7.24 9.37
N GLU A 114 7.27 6.81 9.77
CA GLU A 114 8.50 7.02 9.00
C GLU A 114 8.41 6.37 7.61
N CYS A 115 7.74 5.22 7.48
CA CYS A 115 7.48 4.61 6.17
C CYS A 115 6.60 5.52 5.27
N VAL A 116 5.60 6.17 5.85
CA VAL A 116 4.75 7.13 5.10
C VAL A 116 5.54 8.37 4.73
N ASP A 117 6.29 8.95 5.67
CA ASP A 117 7.11 10.15 5.45
C ASP A 117 8.17 9.90 4.36
N GLU A 118 8.81 8.73 4.37
CA GLU A 118 9.77 8.32 3.33
C GLU A 118 9.10 8.15 1.97
N LEU A 119 7.87 7.59 1.92
CA LEU A 119 7.11 7.51 0.67
C LEU A 119 6.81 8.91 0.13
N GLU A 120 6.32 9.83 0.97
CA GLU A 120 6.07 11.23 0.59
C GLU A 120 7.31 11.92 0.05
N ARG A 121 8.46 11.71 0.69
CA ARG A 121 9.76 12.22 0.21
C ARG A 121 10.12 11.68 -1.17
N ARG A 122 9.84 10.40 -1.46
CA ARG A 122 10.07 9.78 -2.78
C ARG A 122 9.16 10.38 -3.85
N ILE A 123 7.88 10.59 -3.54
CA ILE A 123 6.91 11.26 -4.44
C ILE A 123 7.40 12.66 -4.79
N GLU A 124 7.80 13.45 -3.79
CA GLU A 124 8.26 14.82 -3.99
C GLU A 124 9.52 14.89 -4.86
N LYS A 125 10.44 13.93 -4.69
CA LYS A 125 11.62 13.81 -5.55
C LYS A 125 11.24 13.56 -7.01
N VAL A 126 10.19 12.78 -7.28
CA VAL A 126 9.70 12.53 -8.64
C VAL A 126 9.02 13.77 -9.21
N ARG A 127 8.14 14.43 -8.44
CA ARG A 127 7.48 15.68 -8.83
C ARG A 127 8.47 16.75 -9.31
N LYS A 128 9.51 17.01 -8.51
CA LYS A 128 10.57 17.98 -8.85
C LYS A 128 11.32 17.63 -10.14
N ARG A 129 11.54 16.34 -10.41
CA ARG A 129 12.19 15.90 -11.65
C ARG A 129 11.29 16.09 -12.87
N THR A 130 9.98 15.89 -12.71
CA THR A 130 9.00 16.06 -13.78
C THR A 130 8.79 17.53 -14.12
N SER A 131 8.69 18.42 -13.12
CA SER A 131 8.54 19.86 -13.34
C SER A 131 9.75 20.45 -14.08
N LEU A 132 10.97 20.10 -13.66
CA LEU A 132 12.21 20.55 -14.33
C LEU A 132 12.29 20.14 -15.81
N ARG A 133 11.68 19.01 -16.19
CA ARG A 133 11.64 18.56 -17.59
C ARG A 133 10.60 19.29 -18.43
N ALA A 134 9.52 19.78 -17.81
CA ALA A 134 8.48 20.55 -18.48
C ALA A 134 8.97 21.94 -18.87
N ASP A 135 9.80 22.58 -18.03
CA ASP A 135 10.31 23.94 -18.25
C ASP A 135 11.45 24.02 -19.30
N THR A 136 12.00 22.88 -19.73
CA THR A 136 13.07 22.79 -20.75
C THR A 136 12.58 22.49 -22.16
N ARG A 137 11.26 22.51 -22.40
CA ARG A 137 10.64 22.31 -23.72
C ARG A 137 9.99 23.59 -24.21
#